data_AF-A0A2V2U7T4-F1
#
_entry.id   AF-A0A2V2U7T4-F1
#
_cell.length_a   1.000
_cell.length_b   1.000
_cell.length_c   1.000
_cell.angle_alpha   90.00
_cell.angle_beta   90.00
_cell.angle_gamma   90.00
#
_symmetry.space_group_name_H-M   'P 1'
#
loop_
_entity.id
_entity.type
_entity.pdbx_description
1 polymer ?
#
loop_
_entity_poly.entity_id
_entity_poly.type
_entity_poly.pdbx_seq_one_letter_code
_entity_poly.pdbx_strand_id
1 'polypeptide(L)'
;MSININGYEVLSESIGISAQDIEARKLKYLFIVGIAFTLPVVLFSYPEVFRFIPLAGTNSSAYLAFAFASIVQFVTGSRFYIGAFRIAKMKSANMDTLVVLGTTTAYVFSAFNTFPLPVWHNIYPDAAAVVVTFILLGKYIGLKTKGKTGSIIKKMLELQPKTARIKKETGEEHEIPIELIQPDVVCSSI
;
A
#
# COMPACT_ATOMS: atom_id res chain seq x y z
N MET A 1 11.45 27.89 20.05
CA MET A 1 10.09 27.99 20.64
C MET A 1 9.29 28.96 19.78
N SER A 2 8.53 28.47 18.80
CA SER A 2 7.71 29.33 17.94
C SER A 2 6.35 28.66 17.73
N ILE A 3 5.40 29.06 18.56
CA ILE A 3 3.98 28.71 18.43
C ILE A 3 3.41 29.68 17.40
N ASN A 4 3.06 29.18 16.21
CA ASN A 4 2.53 30.00 15.12
C ASN A 4 0.99 30.05 15.18
N ILE A 5 0.49 31.24 15.52
CA ILE A 5 -0.79 31.95 15.38
C ILE A 5 -2.04 31.31 14.74
N ASN A 6 -2.24 29.99 14.65
CA ASN A 6 -3.53 29.48 14.14
C ASN A 6 -4.12 28.23 14.79
N GLY A 7 -3.46 27.49 15.69
CA GLY A 7 -4.06 26.38 16.48
C GLY A 7 -4.64 25.16 15.70
N TYR A 8 -5.04 25.34 14.46
CA TYR A 8 -5.62 24.38 13.54
C TYR A 8 -4.56 23.54 12.81
N GLU A 9 -3.34 24.07 12.63
CA GLU A 9 -2.26 23.41 11.90
C GLU A 9 -1.67 22.21 12.66
N VAL A 10 -1.54 22.31 13.99
CA VAL A 10 -1.08 21.21 14.85
C VAL A 10 -2.15 20.11 14.98
N LEU A 11 -3.43 20.49 14.99
CA LEU A 11 -4.56 19.55 15.03
C LEU A 11 -4.71 18.80 13.70
N SER A 12 -4.65 19.48 12.55
CA SER A 12 -4.77 18.81 11.25
C SER A 12 -3.58 17.87 10.97
N GLU A 13 -2.37 18.25 11.39
CA GLU A 13 -1.18 17.42 11.24
C GLU A 13 -1.19 16.18 12.13
N SER A 14 -1.57 16.32 13.41
CA SER A 14 -1.70 15.17 14.33
C SER A 14 -2.80 14.18 13.90
N ILE A 15 -3.91 14.69 13.36
CA ILE A 15 -4.99 13.87 12.79
C ILE A 15 -4.51 13.14 11.52
N GLY A 16 -3.75 13.82 10.65
CA GLY A 16 -3.22 13.25 9.42
C GLY A 16 -2.27 12.08 9.64
N ILE A 17 -1.33 12.22 10.59
CA ILE A 17 -0.38 11.15 10.96
C ILE A 17 -1.13 9.96 11.57
N SER A 18 -2.04 10.21 12.50
CA SER A 18 -2.87 9.17 13.13
C SER A 18 -3.70 8.38 12.11
N ALA A 19 -4.32 9.06 11.14
CA ALA A 19 -5.12 8.42 10.10
C ALA A 19 -4.28 7.50 9.19
N GLN A 20 -3.08 7.94 8.79
CA GLN A 20 -2.17 7.14 7.96
C GLN A 20 -1.67 5.89 8.71
N ASP A 21 -1.36 6.01 10.00
CA ASP A 21 -0.93 4.88 10.83
C ASP A 21 -2.03 3.84 11.02
N ILE A 22 -3.28 4.30 11.22
CA ILE A 22 -4.44 3.41 11.30
C ILE A 22 -4.64 2.67 9.98
N GLU A 23 -4.55 3.36 8.84
CA GLU A 23 -4.67 2.72 7.53
C GLU A 23 -3.55 1.71 7.28
N ALA A 24 -2.30 2.04 7.62
CA ALA A 24 -1.17 1.13 7.49
C ALA A 24 -1.33 -0.12 8.36
N ARG A 25 -1.87 0.01 9.57
CA ARG A 25 -2.16 -1.12 10.46
C ARG A 25 -3.26 -2.01 9.88
N LYS A 26 -4.32 -1.43 9.31
CA LYS A 26 -5.39 -2.17 8.63
C LYS A 26 -4.85 -2.95 7.43
N LEU A 27 -4.02 -2.33 6.58
CA LEU A 27 -3.38 -3.02 5.46
C LEU A 27 -2.49 -4.17 5.92
N LYS A 28 -1.69 -3.95 6.97
CA LYS A 28 -0.83 -4.99 7.54
C LYS A 28 -1.65 -6.18 8.03
N TYR A 29 -2.74 -5.93 8.77
CA TYR A 29 -3.61 -6.99 9.27
C TYR A 29 -4.26 -7.78 8.13
N LEU A 30 -4.84 -7.09 7.15
CA LEU A 30 -5.44 -7.74 5.97
C LEU A 30 -4.39 -8.55 5.18
N PHE A 31 -3.14 -8.07 5.12
CA PHE A 31 -2.06 -8.80 4.47
C PHE A 31 -1.67 -10.07 5.23
N ILE A 32 -1.60 -9.99 6.56
CA ILE A 32 -1.33 -11.17 7.42
C ILE A 32 -2.44 -12.21 7.29
N VAL A 33 -3.70 -11.78 7.26
CA VAL A 33 -4.85 -12.66 7.00
C VAL A 33 -4.75 -13.24 5.59
N GLY A 34 -4.48 -12.40 4.59
CA GLY A 34 -4.34 -12.82 3.19
C GLY A 34 -3.26 -13.87 3.01
N ILE A 35 -2.07 -13.69 3.58
CA ILE A 35 -0.98 -14.67 3.46
C ILE A 35 -1.26 -15.95 4.26
N ALA A 36 -1.90 -15.85 5.42
CA ALA A 36 -2.27 -17.01 6.24
C ALA A 36 -3.23 -17.96 5.51
N PHE A 37 -4.11 -17.43 4.64
CA PHE A 37 -5.02 -18.23 3.82
C PHE A 37 -4.45 -18.56 2.44
N THR A 38 -3.67 -17.67 1.83
CA THR A 38 -3.06 -17.91 0.51
C THR A 38 -2.02 -19.03 0.56
N LEU A 39 -1.27 -19.13 1.67
CA LEU A 39 -0.23 -20.15 1.81
C LEU A 39 -0.81 -21.58 1.77
N PRO A 40 -1.85 -21.93 2.56
CA PRO A 40 -2.58 -23.19 2.39
C PRO A 40 -3.13 -23.42 0.97
N VAL A 41 -3.69 -22.39 0.32
CA VAL A 41 -4.23 -22.52 -1.05
C VAL A 41 -3.14 -22.98 -2.01
N VAL A 42 -1.96 -22.35 -1.98
CA VAL A 42 -0.83 -22.73 -2.83
C VAL A 42 -0.35 -24.16 -2.50
N LEU A 43 -0.28 -24.52 -1.22
CA LEU A 43 0.11 -25.88 -0.81
C LEU A 43 -0.85 -26.95 -1.37
N PHE A 44 -2.16 -26.68 -1.36
CA PHE A 44 -3.16 -27.62 -1.90
C PHE A 44 -3.24 -27.63 -3.43
N SER A 45 -2.92 -26.52 -4.10
CA SER A 45 -2.90 -26.43 -5.57
C SER A 45 -1.73 -27.18 -6.21
N TYR A 46 -0.62 -27.40 -5.51
CA TYR A 46 0.59 -28.04 -6.05
C TYR A 46 0.94 -29.35 -5.34
N PRO A 47 0.11 -30.40 -5.46
CA PRO A 47 0.33 -31.69 -4.79
C PRO A 47 1.62 -32.40 -5.22
N GLU A 48 2.05 -32.20 -6.47
CA GLU A 48 3.30 -32.77 -7.01
C GLU A 48 4.55 -32.26 -6.28
N VAL A 49 4.51 -31.02 -5.77
CA VAL A 49 5.62 -30.39 -5.04
C VAL A 49 5.55 -30.74 -3.55
N PHE A 50 4.34 -30.84 -3.00
CA PHE A 50 4.09 -31.02 -1.56
C PHE A 50 3.52 -32.42 -1.24
N ARG A 51 4.21 -33.44 -1.74
CA ARG A 51 3.83 -34.86 -1.64
C ARG A 51 3.76 -35.42 -0.21
N PHE A 52 4.19 -34.65 0.80
CA PHE A 52 4.13 -35.01 2.21
C PHE A 52 2.76 -34.75 2.86
N ILE A 53 1.84 -34.05 2.19
CA ILE A 53 0.51 -33.75 2.71
C ILE A 53 -0.46 -34.87 2.27
N PRO A 54 -1.01 -35.68 3.19
CA PRO A 54 -1.83 -36.86 2.86
C PRO A 54 -3.20 -36.55 2.20
N LEU A 55 -3.54 -35.27 2.02
CA LEU A 55 -4.73 -34.81 1.31
C LEU A 55 -4.46 -34.21 -0.08
N ALA A 56 -3.19 -33.98 -0.42
CA ALA A 56 -2.82 -33.28 -1.65
C ALA A 56 -3.08 -34.18 -2.88
N GLY A 57 -3.97 -33.73 -3.77
CA GLY A 57 -4.38 -34.48 -4.98
C GLY A 57 -5.75 -35.15 -4.88
N THR A 58 -6.49 -34.95 -3.78
CA THR A 58 -7.88 -35.44 -3.64
C THR A 58 -8.88 -34.36 -4.03
N ASN A 59 -10.06 -34.74 -4.54
CA ASN A 59 -11.11 -33.77 -4.90
C ASN A 59 -11.46 -32.85 -3.71
N SER A 60 -11.36 -33.37 -2.49
CA SER A 60 -11.52 -32.61 -1.24
C SER A 60 -10.52 -31.47 -1.07
N SER A 61 -9.25 -31.63 -1.50
CA SER A 61 -8.27 -30.54 -1.41
C SER A 61 -8.55 -29.42 -2.39
N ALA A 62 -9.11 -29.72 -3.57
CA ALA A 62 -9.53 -28.71 -4.54
C ALA A 62 -10.67 -27.83 -3.97
N TYR A 63 -11.66 -28.45 -3.31
CA TYR A 63 -12.72 -27.70 -2.63
C TYR A 63 -12.20 -26.89 -1.44
N LEU A 64 -11.26 -27.43 -0.66
CA LEU A 64 -10.63 -26.68 0.44
C LEU A 64 -9.83 -25.48 -0.07
N ALA A 65 -9.02 -25.66 -1.11
CA ALA A 65 -8.26 -24.60 -1.75
C ALA A 65 -9.18 -23.52 -2.31
N PHE A 66 -10.28 -23.92 -2.96
CA PHE A 66 -11.29 -22.98 -3.44
C PHE A 66 -11.95 -22.21 -2.28
N ALA A 67 -12.33 -22.88 -1.19
CA ALA A 67 -12.93 -22.23 -0.02
C ALA A 67 -11.99 -21.21 0.62
N PHE A 68 -10.70 -21.55 0.80
CA PHE A 68 -9.72 -20.60 1.32
C PHE A 68 -9.44 -19.46 0.33
N ALA A 69 -9.41 -19.73 -0.98
CA ALA A 69 -9.30 -18.69 -2.00
C ALA A 69 -10.51 -17.74 -1.97
N SER A 70 -11.74 -18.24 -1.74
CA SER A 70 -12.92 -17.40 -1.55
C SER A 70 -12.77 -16.49 -0.33
N ILE A 71 -12.23 -16.99 0.79
CA ILE A 71 -11.96 -16.17 1.98
C ILE A 71 -10.97 -15.06 1.63
N VAL A 72 -9.87 -15.36 0.93
CA VAL A 72 -8.92 -14.33 0.49
C VAL A 72 -9.60 -13.32 -0.45
N GLN A 73 -10.33 -13.80 -1.45
CA GLN A 73 -10.97 -12.98 -2.48
C GLN A 73 -12.01 -12.02 -1.88
N PHE A 74 -12.90 -12.51 -1.00
CA PHE A 74 -13.99 -11.71 -0.47
C PHE A 74 -13.62 -10.96 0.80
N VAL A 75 -12.83 -11.54 1.72
CA VAL A 75 -12.46 -10.84 2.96
C VAL A 75 -11.35 -9.84 2.68
N THR A 76 -10.21 -10.33 2.18
CA THR A 76 -9.03 -9.50 1.92
C THR A 76 -9.25 -8.61 0.69
N GLY A 77 -9.92 -9.15 -0.34
CA GLY A 77 -10.19 -8.45 -1.58
C GLY A 77 -11.36 -7.47 -1.54
N SER A 78 -12.28 -7.53 -0.56
CA SER A 78 -13.48 -6.66 -0.44
C SER A 78 -13.20 -5.17 -0.68
N ARG A 79 -12.09 -4.67 -0.15
CA ARG A 79 -11.68 -3.26 -0.31
C ARG A 79 -11.50 -2.86 -1.77
N PHE A 80 -10.99 -3.75 -2.61
CA PHE A 80 -10.76 -3.49 -4.03
C PHE A 80 -12.09 -3.47 -4.77
N TYR A 81 -13.02 -4.37 -4.41
CA TYR A 81 -14.39 -4.34 -4.95
C TYR A 81 -15.12 -3.03 -4.65
N ILE A 82 -15.04 -2.54 -3.40
CA ILE A 82 -15.66 -1.27 -3.02
C ILE A 82 -15.04 -0.09 -3.80
N GLY A 83 -13.70 -0.08 -3.93
CA GLY A 83 -12.97 0.93 -4.71
C GLY A 83 -13.35 0.90 -6.18
N ALA A 84 -13.27 -0.28 -6.81
CA ALA A 84 -13.63 -0.49 -8.20
C ALA A 84 -15.07 -0.09 -8.50
N PHE A 85 -16.03 -0.47 -7.65
CA PHE A 85 -17.44 -0.12 -7.84
C PHE A 85 -17.69 1.38 -7.78
N ARG A 86 -17.02 2.10 -6.86
CA ARG A 86 -17.10 3.56 -6.77
C ARG A 86 -16.56 4.24 -8.02
N ILE A 87 -15.42 3.78 -8.53
CA ILE A 87 -14.78 4.34 -9.72
C ILE A 87 -15.55 3.99 -11.01
N ALA A 88 -16.11 2.78 -11.07
CA ALA A 88 -16.94 2.34 -12.19
C ALA A 88 -18.21 3.20 -12.34
N LYS A 89 -18.84 3.63 -11.23
CA LYS A 89 -19.98 4.58 -11.29
C LYS A 89 -19.61 5.91 -11.95
N MET A 90 -18.35 6.32 -11.86
CA MET A 90 -17.83 7.52 -12.53
C MET A 90 -17.34 7.24 -13.96
N LYS A 91 -17.64 6.06 -14.53
CA LYS A 91 -17.21 5.60 -15.86
C LYS A 91 -15.70 5.70 -16.08
N SER A 92 -14.92 5.48 -15.02
CA SER A 92 -13.46 5.49 -15.05
C SER A 92 -12.92 4.13 -14.61
N ALA A 93 -11.60 3.94 -14.75
CA ALA A 93 -10.89 2.74 -14.35
C ALA A 93 -9.62 3.13 -13.59
N ASN A 94 -9.37 2.47 -12.46
CA ASN A 94 -8.16 2.67 -11.67
C ASN A 94 -7.48 1.33 -11.35
N MET A 95 -6.43 1.40 -10.52
CA MET A 95 -5.74 0.22 -9.98
C MET A 95 -6.71 -0.81 -9.39
N ASP A 96 -7.68 -0.38 -8.57
CA ASP A 96 -8.62 -1.30 -7.92
C ASP A 96 -9.54 -2.01 -8.94
N THR A 97 -9.95 -1.32 -10.01
CA THR A 97 -10.74 -1.90 -11.10
C THR A 97 -10.01 -3.05 -11.80
N LEU A 98 -8.74 -2.84 -12.16
CA LEU A 98 -7.94 -3.86 -12.86
C LEU A 98 -7.77 -5.11 -11.98
N VAL A 99 -7.53 -4.90 -10.68
CA VAL A 99 -7.36 -5.98 -9.70
C VAL A 99 -8.62 -6.79 -9.54
N VAL A 100 -9.77 -6.14 -9.39
CA VAL A 100 -11.06 -6.81 -9.27
C VAL A 100 -11.37 -7.60 -10.53
N LEU A 101 -11.19 -7.03 -11.72
CA LEU A 101 -11.45 -7.74 -12.97
C LEU A 101 -10.56 -8.98 -13.13
N GLY A 102 -9.24 -8.85 -12.91
CA GLY A 102 -8.31 -9.96 -13.07
C GLY A 102 -8.56 -11.09 -12.08
N THR A 103 -8.69 -10.75 -10.78
CA THR A 103 -8.88 -11.74 -9.72
C THR A 103 -10.27 -12.38 -9.78
N THR A 104 -11.32 -11.62 -10.14
CA THR A 104 -12.66 -12.17 -10.34
C THR A 104 -12.70 -13.10 -11.54
N THR A 105 -12.03 -12.75 -12.65
CA THR A 105 -11.97 -13.61 -13.84
C THR A 105 -11.29 -14.93 -13.50
N ALA A 106 -10.14 -14.90 -12.81
CA ALA A 106 -9.44 -16.10 -12.35
C ALA A 106 -10.31 -16.93 -11.37
N TYR A 107 -11.00 -16.27 -10.44
CA TYR A 107 -11.88 -16.92 -9.48
C TYR A 107 -13.07 -17.62 -10.15
N VAL A 108 -13.76 -16.94 -11.08
CA VAL A 108 -14.91 -17.50 -11.82
C VAL A 108 -14.46 -18.64 -12.71
N PHE A 109 -13.32 -18.49 -13.41
CA PHE A 109 -12.74 -19.57 -14.21
C PHE A 109 -12.40 -20.79 -13.35
N SER A 110 -11.82 -20.57 -12.17
CA SER A 110 -11.54 -21.64 -11.21
C SER A 110 -12.82 -22.30 -10.69
N ALA A 111 -13.87 -21.52 -10.42
CA ALA A 111 -15.17 -22.04 -9.98
C ALA A 111 -15.81 -22.95 -11.03
N PHE A 112 -15.80 -22.54 -12.31
CA PHE A 112 -16.30 -23.35 -13.42
C PHE A 112 -15.55 -24.66 -13.61
N ASN A 113 -14.24 -24.70 -13.35
CA ASN A 113 -13.44 -25.93 -13.44
C ASN A 113 -13.52 -26.80 -12.18
N THR A 114 -13.96 -26.24 -11.05
CA THR A 114 -14.08 -26.95 -9.76
C THR A 114 -15.45 -27.62 -9.61
N PHE A 115 -16.51 -27.05 -10.18
CA PHE A 115 -17.88 -27.57 -10.10
C PHE A 115 -18.40 -27.97 -11.49
N PRO A 116 -18.95 -29.19 -11.72
CA PRO A 116 -19.32 -30.23 -10.74
C PRO A 116 -18.24 -31.30 -10.45
N LEU A 117 -17.22 -31.45 -11.29
CA LEU A 117 -16.09 -32.38 -11.08
C LEU A 117 -14.79 -31.59 -11.26
N PRO A 118 -13.87 -31.61 -10.28
CA PRO A 118 -12.62 -30.88 -10.38
C PRO A 118 -11.72 -31.46 -11.47
N VAL A 119 -11.56 -30.70 -12.56
CA VAL A 119 -10.60 -31.02 -13.62
C VAL A 119 -9.25 -30.42 -13.25
N TRP A 120 -8.38 -31.23 -12.64
CA TRP A 120 -7.08 -30.83 -12.08
C TRP A 120 -6.18 -30.02 -13.02
N HIS A 121 -6.34 -30.17 -14.34
CA HIS A 121 -5.49 -29.49 -15.31
C HIS A 121 -5.81 -27.99 -15.52
N ASN A 122 -6.91 -27.45 -14.94
CA ASN A 122 -7.34 -26.06 -15.19
C ASN A 122 -7.92 -25.34 -13.96
N ILE A 123 -7.54 -25.74 -12.75
CA ILE A 123 -8.02 -25.12 -11.50
C ILE A 123 -6.93 -24.18 -10.99
N TYR A 124 -7.23 -22.86 -10.97
CA TYR A 124 -6.27 -21.81 -10.58
C TYR A 124 -6.76 -20.94 -9.40
N PRO A 125 -7.21 -21.52 -8.27
CA PRO A 125 -7.68 -20.77 -7.11
C PRO A 125 -6.54 -20.02 -6.41
N ASP A 126 -5.31 -20.54 -6.54
CA ASP A 126 -4.07 -19.93 -6.10
C ASP A 126 -3.77 -18.63 -6.85
N ALA A 127 -4.00 -18.57 -8.16
CA ALA A 127 -3.73 -17.38 -8.96
C ALA A 127 -4.49 -16.15 -8.43
N ALA A 128 -5.78 -16.29 -8.14
CA ALA A 128 -6.57 -15.21 -7.56
C ALA A 128 -6.07 -14.79 -6.16
N ALA A 129 -5.84 -15.77 -5.28
CA ALA A 129 -5.41 -15.53 -3.90
C ALA A 129 -4.03 -14.87 -3.81
N VAL A 130 -3.08 -15.36 -4.62
CA VAL A 130 -1.71 -14.82 -4.71
C VAL A 130 -1.74 -13.39 -5.21
N VAL A 131 -2.45 -13.11 -6.30
CA VAL A 131 -2.54 -11.74 -6.85
C VAL A 131 -3.12 -10.77 -5.82
N VAL A 132 -4.23 -11.10 -5.15
CA VAL A 132 -4.80 -10.23 -4.10
C VAL A 132 -3.79 -9.95 -2.99
N THR A 133 -3.09 -10.98 -2.51
CA THR A 133 -2.13 -10.87 -1.41
C THR A 133 -0.90 -10.04 -1.79
N PHE A 134 -0.34 -10.25 -2.98
CA PHE A 134 0.82 -9.47 -3.47
C PHE A 134 0.47 -8.00 -3.68
N ILE A 135 -0.71 -7.71 -4.20
CA ILE A 135 -1.14 -6.33 -4.41
C ILE A 135 -1.37 -5.61 -3.08
N LEU A 136 -1.90 -6.32 -2.08
CA LEU A 136 -2.07 -5.77 -0.75
C LEU A 136 -0.72 -5.50 -0.08
N LEU A 137 0.27 -6.38 -0.27
CA LEU A 137 1.65 -6.14 0.14
C LEU A 137 2.22 -4.90 -0.52
N GLY A 138 2.06 -4.77 -1.83
CA GLY A 138 2.49 -3.59 -2.60
C GLY A 138 1.87 -2.30 -2.06
N LYS A 139 0.57 -2.29 -1.78
CA LYS A 139 -0.09 -1.14 -1.15
C LYS A 139 0.45 -0.85 0.26
N TYR A 140 0.71 -1.88 1.07
CA TYR A 140 1.28 -1.70 2.41
C TYR A 140 2.67 -1.07 2.35
N ILE A 141 3.56 -1.57 1.47
CA ILE A 141 4.89 -1.02 1.27
C ILE A 141 4.78 0.41 0.75
N GLY A 142 3.94 0.66 -0.27
CA GLY A 142 3.74 1.98 -0.85
C GLY A 142 3.23 3.02 0.16
N LEU A 143 2.36 2.63 1.08
CA LEU A 143 1.90 3.51 2.15
C LEU A 143 3.03 3.81 3.15
N LYS A 144 3.79 2.77 3.53
CA LYS A 144 4.92 2.90 4.46
C LYS A 144 6.08 3.74 3.91
N THR A 145 6.33 3.68 2.60
CA THR A 145 7.39 4.47 1.94
C THR A 145 6.97 5.92 1.73
N LYS A 146 5.71 6.18 1.35
CA LYS A 146 5.17 7.55 1.23
C LYS A 146 5.29 8.35 2.54
N GLY A 147 5.01 7.73 3.68
CA GLY A 147 5.20 8.38 4.98
C GLY A 147 6.67 8.80 5.24
N LYS A 148 7.64 8.00 4.79
CA LYS A 148 9.07 8.33 4.93
C LYS A 148 9.52 9.44 3.99
N THR A 149 9.10 9.44 2.72
CA THR A 149 9.51 10.50 1.77
C THR A 149 8.94 11.86 2.16
N GLY A 150 7.70 11.91 2.63
CA GLY A 150 7.10 13.15 3.16
C GLY A 150 7.91 13.74 4.31
N SER A 151 8.40 12.89 5.22
CA SER A 151 9.23 13.35 6.35
C SER A 151 10.57 13.94 5.92
N ILE A 152 11.15 13.48 4.81
CA ILE A 152 12.42 13.98 4.28
C ILE A 152 12.22 15.34 3.62
N ILE A 153 11.18 15.49 2.79
CA ILE A 153 10.83 16.80 2.20
C ILE A 153 10.54 17.80 3.30
N LYS A 154 9.80 17.40 4.35
CA LYS A 154 9.54 18.25 5.51
C LYS A 154 10.84 18.68 6.19
N LYS A 155 11.77 17.75 6.43
CA LYS A 155 13.07 18.06 7.04
C LYS A 155 13.93 18.97 6.16
N MET A 156 13.83 18.87 4.83
CA MET A 156 14.48 19.82 3.92
C MET A 156 13.86 21.22 4.01
N LEU A 157 12.53 21.33 4.10
CA LEU A 157 11.84 22.61 4.31
C LEU A 157 12.16 23.23 5.68
N GLU A 158 12.30 22.42 6.72
CA GLU A 158 12.69 22.87 8.07
C GLU A 158 14.15 23.32 8.15
N LEU A 159 15.03 22.73 7.33
CA LEU A 159 16.46 23.09 7.24
C LEU A 159 16.73 24.33 6.37
N GLN A 160 15.70 24.93 5.77
CA GLN A 160 15.88 26.15 4.99
C GLN A 160 16.23 27.32 5.94
N PRO A 161 17.44 27.93 5.81
CA PRO A 161 17.86 29.00 6.70
C PRO A 161 16.99 30.23 6.51
N LYS A 162 16.48 30.79 7.62
CA LYS A 162 15.60 31.97 7.62
C LYS A 162 16.38 33.29 7.60
N THR A 163 17.63 33.26 8.05
CA THR A 163 18.52 34.41 8.14
C THR A 163 19.85 34.10 7.46
N ALA A 164 20.50 35.14 6.94
CA ALA A 164 21.84 35.07 6.40
C ALA A 164 22.69 36.20 6.98
N ARG A 165 23.98 35.91 7.20
CA ARG A 165 24.95 36.94 7.55
C ARG A 165 25.60 37.50 6.29
N ILE A 166 25.50 38.81 6.14
CA ILE A 166 26.17 39.56 5.09
C ILE A 166 27.40 40.26 5.66
N LYS A 167 28.51 40.22 4.92
CA LYS A 167 29.74 40.94 5.27
C LYS A 167 29.87 42.15 4.34
N LYS A 168 29.82 43.37 4.89
CA LYS A 168 30.07 44.60 4.12
C LYS A 168 31.57 44.81 3.93
N GLU A 169 31.96 45.59 2.93
CA GLU A 169 33.37 45.97 2.67
C GLU A 169 34.05 46.64 3.89
N THR A 170 33.26 47.28 4.76
CA THR A 170 33.72 47.90 6.02
C THR A 170 34.11 46.90 7.11
N GLY A 171 33.89 45.60 6.89
CA GLY A 171 34.23 44.53 7.84
C GLY A 171 33.15 44.23 8.89
N GLU A 172 32.06 45.00 8.93
CA GLU A 172 30.92 44.74 9.82
C GLU A 172 30.00 43.62 9.27
N GLU A 173 29.66 42.68 10.13
CA GLU A 173 28.69 41.61 9.86
C GLU A 173 27.30 42.01 10.34
N HIS A 174 26.30 41.87 9.46
CA HIS A 174 24.88 42.04 9.83
C HIS A 174 24.08 40.81 9.45
N GLU A 175 23.15 40.43 10.32
CA GLU A 175 22.19 39.36 10.07
C GLU A 175 20.93 39.95 9.43
N ILE A 176 20.55 39.45 8.26
CA ILE A 176 19.35 39.87 7.53
C ILE A 176 18.47 38.66 7.17
N PRO A 177 17.14 38.85 7.06
CA PRO A 177 16.25 37.84 6.49
C PRO A 177 16.69 37.45 5.07
N ILE A 178 16.59 36.15 4.75
CA ILE A 178 17.03 35.63 3.45
C ILE A 178 16.26 36.21 2.26
N GLU A 179 15.04 36.68 2.49
CA GLU A 179 14.17 37.33 1.49
C GLU A 179 14.68 38.71 1.03
N LEU A 180 15.56 39.34 1.82
CA LEU A 180 16.09 40.69 1.56
C LEU A 180 17.50 40.67 0.92
N ILE A 181 18.03 39.49 0.62
CA ILE A 181 19.35 39.34 0.00
C ILE A 181 19.29 39.72 -1.49
N GLN A 182 20.16 40.63 -1.91
CA GLN A 182 20.34 40.99 -3.31
C GLN A 182 21.44 40.13 -3.97
N PRO A 183 21.41 39.89 -5.30
CA PRO A 183 22.28 38.94 -5.98
C PRO A 183 23.80 39.21 -5.90
N ASP A 184 24.21 40.38 -5.42
CA ASP A 184 25.61 40.86 -5.47
C ASP A 184 26.29 40.95 -4.09
N VAL A 185 25.70 40.31 -3.06
CA VAL A 185 26.21 40.38 -1.68
C VAL A 185 26.99 39.12 -1.31
N VAL A 186 28.25 39.30 -0.86
CA VAL A 186 29.09 38.20 -0.35
C VAL A 186 28.52 37.71 0.98
N CYS A 187 27.85 36.55 0.92
CA CYS A 187 27.33 35.86 2.09
C CYS A 187 28.40 34.91 2.64
N SER A 188 28.65 34.97 3.95
CA SER A 188 29.44 33.94 4.63
C SER A 188 28.49 32.80 5.01
N SER A 189 28.67 31.60 4.44
CA SER A 189 27.85 30.43 4.81
C SER A 189 28.16 30.00 6.25
N ILE A 190 27.12 29.65 7.00
CA ILE A 190 27.21 28.89 8.25
C ILE A 190 27.35 27.41 7.91
#